data_AF-A0A074YUQ8-F1
#
_entry.id   AF-A0A074YUQ8-F1
#
_cell.length_a   1.000
_cell.length_b   1.000
_cell.length_c   1.000
_cell.angle_alpha   90.00
_cell.angle_beta   90.00
_cell.angle_gamma   90.00
#
_symmetry.space_group_name_H-M   'P 1'
#
loop_
_entity.id
_entity.type
_entity.pdbx_description
1 polymer ?
#
loop_
_entity_poly.entity_id
_entity_poly.type
_entity_poly.pdbx_seq_one_letter_code
_entity_poly.pdbx_strand_id
1 'polypeptide(L)' 'MSVVPNYGMNKSMGSWDHPFDKEQTQESDFHCLNGESRKVQMMYRKSPFYLADLAELDCMATQFPFRPS' A
#
# COMPACT_ATOMS: atom_id res chain seq x y z
N MET A 1 -3.36 -2.20 -9.51
CA MET A 1 -3.52 -0.93 -8.77
C MET A 1 -3.36 -1.30 -7.31
N SER A 2 -2.43 -0.70 -6.60
CA SER A 2 -2.20 -1.07 -5.21
C SER A 2 -2.08 0.21 -4.40
N VAL A 3 -2.84 0.25 -3.32
CA VAL A 3 -3.18 1.47 -2.57
C VAL A 3 -2.74 1.18 -1.14
N VAL A 4 -1.66 1.83 -0.70
CA VAL A 4 -1.02 1.54 0.60
C VAL A 4 -1.07 2.81 1.45
N PRO A 5 -1.66 2.77 2.67
CA PRO A 5 -1.66 3.91 3.57
C PRO A 5 -0.21 4.25 3.96
N ASN A 6 0.17 5.52 3.83
CA ASN A 6 1.50 5.97 4.24
C ASN A 6 1.54 6.23 5.75
N TYR A 7 1.90 5.23 6.54
CA TYR A 7 2.10 5.36 8.00
C TYR A 7 3.45 6.02 8.38
N GLY A 8 4.19 6.57 7.42
CA GLY A 8 5.54 7.08 7.65
C GLY A 8 6.51 5.92 7.86
N MET A 9 6.98 5.32 6.76
CA MET A 9 8.07 4.35 6.82
C MET A 9 9.33 5.01 7.38
N ASN A 10 9.56 4.76 8.66
CA ASN A 10 10.81 4.96 9.35
C ASN A 10 11.94 4.29 8.56
N LYS A 11 13.02 5.05 8.34
CA LYS A 11 14.24 4.71 7.58
C LYS A 11 14.88 3.34 7.91
N SER A 12 14.43 2.65 8.96
CA SER A 12 14.93 1.36 9.45
C SER A 12 14.19 0.11 8.91
N MET A 13 13.05 0.24 8.20
CA MET A 13 12.24 -0.92 7.75
C MET A 13 12.63 -1.49 6.37
N GLY A 14 13.78 -1.09 5.82
CA GLY A 14 14.17 -1.44 4.45
C GLY A 14 13.54 -0.49 3.43
N SER A 15 14.19 -0.37 2.27
CA SER A 15 13.64 0.40 1.15
C SER A 15 12.84 -0.51 0.24
N TRP A 16 11.72 -0.04 -0.32
CA TRP A 16 11.09 -0.72 -1.44
C TRP A 16 12.08 -0.93 -2.59
N ASP A 17 12.04 -2.10 -3.21
CA ASP A 17 12.81 -2.38 -4.45
C ASP A 17 12.43 -1.40 -5.55
N HIS A 18 11.12 -1.18 -5.68
CA HIS A 18 10.55 -0.10 -6.47
C HIS A 18 9.83 0.87 -5.53
N PRO A 19 10.33 2.10 -5.33
CA PRO A 19 9.67 3.08 -4.47
C PRO A 19 8.38 3.63 -5.10
N PHE A 20 7.53 4.21 -4.27
CA PHE A 20 6.38 5.00 -4.71
C PHE A 20 6.83 6.42 -5.06
N ASP A 21 6.20 7.00 -6.08
CA ASP A 21 6.39 8.41 -6.39
C ASP A 21 5.65 9.26 -5.35
N LYS A 22 6.36 10.19 -4.72
CA LYS A 22 5.81 11.07 -3.69
C LYS A 22 4.79 12.05 -4.28
N GLU A 23 4.97 12.47 -5.53
CA GLU A 23 4.05 13.38 -6.21
C GLU A 23 2.70 12.72 -6.52
N GLN A 24 2.67 11.39 -6.57
CA GLN A 24 1.47 10.59 -6.75
C GLN A 24 0.79 10.23 -5.42
N THR A 25 1.28 10.74 -4.28
CA THR A 25 0.65 10.54 -2.98
C THR A 25 -0.45 11.57 -2.78
N GLN A 26 -1.68 11.11 -2.58
CA GLN A 26 -2.87 11.96 -2.45
C GLN A 26 -3.66 11.65 -1.19
N GLU A 27 -4.40 12.62 -0.68
CA GLU A 27 -5.35 12.39 0.41
C GLU A 27 -6.49 11.49 -0.10
N SER A 28 -6.85 10.45 0.67
CA SER A 28 -7.95 9.54 0.34
C SER A 28 -8.62 8.99 1.61
N ASP A 29 -9.82 8.44 1.47
CA ASP A 29 -10.56 7.84 2.57
C ASP A 29 -10.05 6.41 2.86
N PHE A 30 -9.75 6.14 4.14
CA PHE A 30 -9.49 4.82 4.67
C PHE A 30 -10.65 4.39 5.56
N HIS A 31 -11.36 3.33 5.15
CA HIS A 31 -12.51 2.80 5.87
C HIS A 31 -12.08 1.93 7.05
N CYS A 32 -12.46 2.32 8.26
CA CYS A 32 -12.16 1.62 9.51
C CYS A 32 -13.25 0.60 9.84
N LEU A 33 -12.90 -0.40 10.68
CA LEU A 33 -13.81 -1.47 11.09
C LEU A 33 -15.05 -0.98 11.86
N ASN A 34 -14.95 0.19 12.49
CA ASN A 34 -16.05 0.83 13.22
C ASN A 34 -17.04 1.58 12.30
N GLY A 35 -16.85 1.52 10.97
CA GLY A 35 -17.69 2.21 9.99
C GLY A 35 -17.30 3.66 9.71
N GLU A 36 -16.32 4.21 10.43
CA GLU A 36 -15.80 5.55 10.16
C GLU A 36 -14.79 5.54 9.00
N SER A 37 -14.67 6.67 8.32
CA SER A 37 -13.60 6.91 7.34
C SER A 37 -12.61 7.93 7.89
N ARG A 38 -11.32 7.73 7.63
CA ARG A 38 -10.26 8.69 7.98
C ARG A 38 -9.51 9.11 6.74
N LYS A 39 -9.16 10.39 6.65
CA LYS A 39 -8.26 10.89 5.61
C LYS A 39 -6.84 10.41 5.87
N VAL A 40 -6.22 9.79 4.86
CA VAL A 40 -4.82 9.33 4.91
C VAL A 40 -4.09 9.76 3.64
N GLN A 41 -2.77 9.96 3.75
CA GLN A 41 -1.92 10.12 2.58
C GLN A 41 -1.71 8.75 1.93
N MET A 42 -2.36 8.54 0.79
CA MET A 42 -2.40 7.29 0.08
C MET A 42 -1.40 7.27 -1.07
N MET A 43 -0.49 6.30 -1.08
CA MET A 43 0.51 6.17 -2.14
C MET A 43 -0.08 5.48 -3.36
N TYR A 44 0.32 5.93 -4.55
CA TYR A 44 -0.12 5.34 -5.82
C TYR A 44 1.06 4.87 -6.66
N ARG A 45 0.91 3.69 -7.28
CA ARG A 45 1.79 3.21 -8.34
C ARG A 45 1.01 2.32 -9.31
N LYS A 46 1.31 2.48 -10.60
CA LYS A 46 0.85 1.59 -11.67
C LYS A 46 2.03 0.79 -12.22
N SER A 47 2.06 -0.51 -11.93
CA SER A 47 3.02 -1.47 -12.47
C SER A 47 2.34 -2.86 -12.53
N PRO A 48 2.92 -3.83 -13.25
CA PRO A 48 2.57 -5.22 -13.04
C PRO A 48 2.80 -5.60 -11.58
N PHE A 49 1.84 -6.31 -10.99
CA PHE A 49 1.93 -6.83 -9.62
C PHE A 49 1.46 -8.27 -9.63
N TYR A 50 2.09 -9.10 -8.80
CA TYR A 50 1.50 -10.38 -8.42
C TYR A 50 0.31 -10.09 -7.50
N LEU A 51 -0.87 -10.50 -7.96
CA LEU A 51 -2.12 -10.46 -7.23
C LEU A 51 -2.61 -11.90 -7.07
N ALA A 52 -3.01 -12.25 -5.86
CA ALA A 52 -3.66 -13.51 -5.57
C ALA A 52 -5.02 -13.21 -4.96
N ASP A 53 -6.06 -13.80 -5.55
CA ASP A 53 -7.38 -13.88 -4.92
C ASP A 53 -7.37 -15.05 -3.94
N LEU A 54 -7.64 -14.77 -2.67
CA LEU A 54 -7.67 -15.75 -1.59
C LEU A 54 -9.12 -15.91 -1.14
N ALA A 55 -9.93 -16.57 -1.98
CA ALA A 55 -11.38 -16.68 -1.82
C ALA A 55 -11.82 -17.25 -0.46
N GLU A 56 -11.06 -18.20 0.10
CA GLU A 56 -11.33 -18.77 1.44
C GLU A 56 -11.29 -17.72 2.57
N LEU A 57 -10.58 -16.61 2.34
CA LEU A 57 -10.40 -15.51 3.30
C LEU A 57 -11.15 -14.24 2.91
N ASP A 58 -11.88 -14.26 1.79
CA ASP A 58 -12.55 -13.09 1.21
C ASP A 58 -11.59 -11.88 1.09
N CYS A 59 -10.39 -12.12 0.53
CA CYS A 59 -9.37 -11.07 0.43
C CYS A 59 -8.48 -11.18 -0.80
N MET A 60 -7.86 -10.06 -1.14
CA MET A 60 -6.85 -9.97 -2.19
C MET A 60 -5.47 -9.72 -1.58
N ALA A 61 -4.50 -10.55 -1.96
CA ALA A 61 -3.10 -10.41 -1.56
C ALA A 61 -2.25 -9.84 -2.70
N THR A 62 -1.27 -9.01 -2.36
CA THR A 62 -0.27 -8.51 -3.31
C THR A 62 1.11 -8.47 -2.67
N GLN A 63 2.15 -8.75 -3.45
CA GLN A 63 3.53 -8.76 -2.97
C GLN A 63 4.23 -7.45 -3.31
N PHE A 64 4.90 -6.86 -2.32
CA PHE A 64 5.81 -5.73 -2.50
C PHE A 64 7.23 -6.10 -2.04
N PRO A 65 8.19 -6.24 -2.97
CA PRO A 65 9.56 -6.57 -2.61
C PRO A 65 10.28 -5.38 -1.96
N PHE A 66 11.09 -5.70 -0.94
CA PHE A 66 12.07 -4.78 -0.39
C PHE A 66 13.43 -5.02 -1.03
N ARG A 67 14.27 -3.98 -1.09
CA ARG A 67 15.68 -4.11 -1.43
C ARG A 67 16.37 -4.97 -0.37
N PRO A 68 17.12 -6.01 -0.78
CA PRO A 68 18.04 -6.70 0.11
C PRO A 68 19.01 -5.69 0.75
N SER A 69 19.32 -5.86 2.04
CA SER A 69 20.30 -5.06 2.78
C SER A 69 21.73 -5.48 2.49
#